data_AF-A0A7T3KB30-F1
#
_entry.id   AF-A0A7T3KB30-F1
#
_cell.length_a   1.000
_cell.length_b   1.000
_cell.length_c   1.000
_cell.angle_alpha   90.00
_cell.angle_beta   90.00
_cell.angle_gamma   90.00
#
_symmetry.space_group_name_H-M   'P 1'
#
loop_
_entity.id
_entity.type
_entity.pdbx_description
1 polymer ?
#
loop_
_entity_poly.entity_id
_entity_poly.type
_entity_poly.pdbx_seq_one_letter_code
_entity_poly.pdbx_strand_id
1 'polypeptide(L)'
;FDEIEKAHPDIYNILLQILDEGRLTDTTGKTIDFTNTIILLTSNLGCPKNYNKYLQNKNYLSKLDLEDIENNIKININNYFKPELLNRLTNILIFNPLTIEGLLLIFNKFINELKIKLYTNNINIIIYINKNIKY
;
A
#
# COMPACT_ATOMS: atom_id res chain seq x y z
N PHE A 1 -7.26 6.56 -3.46
CA PHE A 1 -8.36 5.79 -2.86
C PHE A 1 -7.77 4.69 -2.03
N ASP A 2 -8.26 4.49 -0.80
CA ASP A 2 -7.75 3.45 0.09
C ASP A 2 -8.73 2.29 0.20
N GLU A 3 -8.19 1.08 0.35
CA GLU A 3 -8.94 -0.18 0.46
C GLU A 3 -10.12 -0.27 -0.51
N ILE A 4 -9.84 -0.14 -1.81
CA ILE A 4 -10.87 -0.06 -2.86
C ILE A 4 -11.83 -1.27 -2.89
N GLU A 5 -11.42 -2.43 -2.37
CA GLU A 5 -12.27 -3.60 -2.19
C GLU A 5 -13.39 -3.42 -1.15
N LYS A 6 -13.34 -2.37 -0.32
CA LYS A 6 -14.41 -2.03 0.62
C LYS A 6 -15.37 -0.98 0.08
N ALA A 7 -15.07 -0.40 -1.10
CA ALA A 7 -15.89 0.64 -1.69
C ALA A 7 -17.25 0.10 -2.15
N HIS A 8 -18.28 0.94 -2.06
CA HIS A 8 -19.59 0.62 -2.60
C HIS A 8 -19.52 0.50 -4.14
N PRO A 9 -20.28 -0.42 -4.77
CA PRO A 9 -20.29 -0.60 -6.22
C PRO A 9 -20.47 0.68 -7.03
N ASP A 10 -21.24 1.66 -6.53
CA ASP A 10 -21.48 2.93 -7.23
C ASP A 10 -20.21 3.76 -7.45
N ILE A 11 -19.18 3.57 -6.61
CA ILE A 11 -17.87 4.23 -6.77
C ILE A 11 -17.16 3.76 -8.05
N TYR A 12 -17.44 2.55 -8.54
CA TYR A 12 -16.78 2.03 -9.74
C TYR A 12 -17.08 2.87 -10.98
N ASN A 13 -18.33 3.30 -11.19
CA ASN A 13 -18.69 4.07 -12.37
C ASN A 13 -17.98 5.44 -12.39
N ILE A 14 -17.86 6.05 -11.20
CA ILE A 14 -17.12 7.31 -11.01
C ILE A 14 -15.63 7.10 -11.32
N LEU A 15 -15.04 6.02 -10.79
CA LEU A 15 -13.64 5.68 -11.05
C LEU A 15 -13.37 5.42 -12.52
N LEU A 16 -14.23 4.66 -13.19
CA LEU A 16 -14.10 4.40 -14.63
C LEU A 16 -14.17 5.69 -15.44
N GLN A 17 -15.06 6.62 -15.10
CA GLN A 17 -15.11 7.91 -15.77
C GLN A 17 -13.80 8.69 -15.60
N ILE A 18 -13.27 8.74 -14.38
CA ILE A 18 -12.01 9.44 -14.10
C ILE A 18 -10.85 8.78 -14.86
N LEU A 19 -10.77 7.45 -14.87
CA LEU A 19 -9.69 6.70 -15.49
C LEU A 19 -9.76 6.70 -17.03
N ASP A 20 -10.95 6.78 -17.61
CA ASP A 20 -11.16 6.76 -19.07
C ASP A 20 -11.08 8.17 -19.67
N GLU A 21 -11.82 9.12 -19.11
CA GLU A 21 -11.97 10.46 -19.68
C GLU A 21 -10.97 11.45 -19.08
N GLY A 22 -10.30 11.10 -17.99
CA GLY A 22 -9.48 12.03 -17.23
C GLY A 22 -10.31 13.17 -16.66
N ARG A 23 -11.62 13.01 -16.51
CA ARG A 23 -12.55 14.06 -16.07
C ARG A 23 -13.64 13.46 -15.19
N LEU A 24 -14.19 14.28 -14.32
CA LEU A 24 -15.38 13.94 -13.53
C LEU A 24 -16.36 15.10 -13.59
N THR A 25 -17.60 14.83 -13.99
CA THR A 25 -18.66 15.84 -13.94
C THR A 25 -19.56 15.56 -12.74
N ASP A 26 -19.62 16.51 -11.82
CA ASP A 26 -20.51 16.43 -10.67
C ASP A 26 -21.98 16.67 -11.06
N THR A 27 -22.91 16.29 -10.20
CA THR A 27 -24.36 16.50 -10.28
C THR A 27 -24.80 17.94 -10.57
N THR A 28 -23.96 18.91 -10.22
CA THR A 28 -24.16 20.34 -10.50
C THR A 28 -23.78 20.76 -11.94
N GLY A 29 -23.27 19.82 -12.74
CA GLY A 29 -22.78 20.06 -14.10
C GLY A 29 -21.34 20.60 -14.17
N LYS A 30 -20.65 20.71 -13.04
CA LYS A 30 -19.26 21.17 -12.99
C LYS A 30 -18.31 20.01 -13.32
N THR A 31 -17.48 20.21 -14.34
CA THR A 31 -16.44 19.25 -14.73
C THR A 31 -15.12 19.57 -14.04
N ILE A 32 -14.48 18.53 -13.48
CA ILE A 32 -13.16 18.54 -12.85
C ILE A 32 -12.21 17.77 -13.77
N ASP A 33 -11.01 18.31 -14.00
CA ASP A 33 -9.99 17.72 -14.86
C ASP A 33 -8.94 16.95 -14.03
N PHE A 34 -8.70 15.69 -14.40
CA PHE A 34 -7.74 14.75 -13.82
C PHE A 34 -6.63 14.35 -14.80
N THR A 35 -6.57 14.93 -16.01
CA THR A 35 -5.58 14.57 -17.05
C THR A 35 -4.12 14.74 -16.61
N ASN A 36 -3.86 15.63 -15.65
CA ASN A 36 -2.53 15.84 -15.08
C ASN A 36 -2.44 15.40 -13.60
N THR A 37 -3.10 14.30 -13.27
CA THR A 37 -3.17 13.75 -11.90
C THR A 37 -2.72 12.30 -11.88
N ILE A 38 -1.85 11.96 -10.92
CA ILE A 38 -1.50 10.56 -10.64
C ILE A 38 -2.55 9.99 -9.70
N ILE A 39 -3.21 8.92 -10.13
CA ILE A 39 -4.21 8.21 -9.34
C ILE A 39 -3.56 6.99 -8.69
N LEU A 40 -3.55 6.98 -7.36
CA LEU A 40 -3.08 5.85 -6.57
C LEU A 40 -4.27 5.16 -5.89
N LEU A 41 -4.35 3.85 -6.10
CA LEU A 41 -5.31 2.95 -5.48
C LEU A 41 -4.55 1.95 -4.62
N THR A 42 -5.06 1.64 -3.44
CA THR A 42 -4.54 0.59 -2.56
C THR A 42 -5.62 -0.44 -2.30
N SER A 43 -5.20 -1.70 -2.13
CA SER A 43 -6.07 -2.82 -1.83
C SER A 43 -5.34 -3.83 -0.97
N ASN A 44 -6.06 -4.48 -0.05
CA ASN A 44 -5.55 -5.57 0.76
C ASN A 44 -5.95 -6.96 0.24
N LEU A 45 -6.50 -7.05 -0.99
CA LEU A 45 -6.95 -8.32 -1.56
C LEU A 45 -5.82 -9.33 -1.76
N GLY A 46 -6.07 -10.57 -1.33
CA GLY A 46 -5.12 -11.67 -1.47
C GLY A 46 -3.89 -11.57 -0.57
N CYS A 47 -3.72 -10.49 0.18
CA CYS A 47 -2.62 -10.35 1.12
C CYS A 47 -2.78 -11.36 2.28
N PRO A 48 -1.75 -12.17 2.58
CA PRO A 48 -1.82 -13.12 3.69
C PRO A 48 -1.87 -12.37 5.04
N LYS A 49 -2.79 -12.78 5.92
CA LYS A 49 -2.91 -12.20 7.27
C LYS A 49 -1.67 -12.44 8.14
N ASN A 50 -0.99 -13.55 7.91
CA ASN A 50 0.30 -13.89 8.50
C ASN A 50 1.11 -14.73 7.51
N TYR A 51 2.42 -14.76 7.73
CA TYR A 51 3.35 -15.53 6.89
C TYR A 51 3.69 -16.90 7.52
N ASN A 52 2.93 -17.37 8.51
CA ASN A 52 3.27 -18.59 9.26
C ASN A 52 3.37 -19.81 8.35
N LYS A 53 2.50 -19.93 7.34
CA LYS A 53 2.56 -20.98 6.31
C LYS A 53 3.91 -20.98 5.58
N TYR A 54 4.44 -19.79 5.29
CA TYR A 54 5.67 -19.60 4.55
C TYR A 54 6.91 -19.60 5.43
N LEU A 55 6.78 -19.46 6.75
CA LEU A 55 7.91 -19.42 7.69
C LEU A 55 8.09 -20.74 8.48
N GLN A 56 7.39 -21.82 8.08
CA GLN A 56 7.59 -23.11 8.71
C GLN A 56 9.05 -23.57 8.53
N ASN A 57 9.75 -23.73 9.65
CA ASN A 57 11.15 -24.14 9.72
C ASN A 57 12.17 -23.15 9.11
N LYS A 58 11.79 -21.89 8.88
CA LYS A 58 12.71 -20.83 8.41
C LYS A 58 12.32 -19.44 8.91
N ASN A 59 13.32 -18.58 9.10
CA ASN A 59 13.13 -17.21 9.59
C ASN A 59 13.08 -16.17 8.46
N TYR A 60 12.99 -16.61 7.20
CA TYR A 60 12.98 -15.72 6.03
C TYR A 60 12.04 -16.24 4.95
N LEU A 61 11.56 -15.33 4.10
CA LEU A 61 10.79 -15.66 2.91
C LEU A 61 11.75 -15.85 1.73
N SER A 62 11.72 -17.04 1.14
CA SER A 62 12.48 -17.35 -0.06
C SER A 62 11.82 -16.72 -1.28
N LYS A 63 12.56 -16.65 -2.40
CA LYS A 63 12.03 -16.14 -3.67
C LYS A 63 10.78 -16.90 -4.13
N LEU A 64 10.76 -18.22 -3.95
CA LEU A 64 9.59 -19.06 -4.30
C LEU A 64 8.37 -18.74 -3.44
N ASP A 65 8.55 -18.39 -2.16
CA ASP A 65 7.41 -18.01 -1.30
C ASP A 65 6.85 -16.66 -1.73
N LEU A 66 7.72 -15.70 -2.08
CA LEU A 66 7.29 -14.39 -2.59
C LEU A 66 6.52 -14.53 -3.90
N GLU A 67 6.98 -15.38 -4.82
CA GLU A 67 6.28 -15.67 -6.08
C GLU A 67 4.91 -16.31 -5.83
N ASP A 68 4.78 -17.25 -4.89
CA ASP A 68 3.49 -17.84 -4.52
C ASP A 68 2.51 -16.80 -3.95
N ILE A 69 3.00 -15.94 -3.05
CA ILE A 69 2.22 -14.84 -2.47
C ILE A 69 1.75 -13.88 -3.57
N GLU A 70 2.66 -13.49 -4.47
CA GLU A 70 2.37 -12.59 -5.59
C GLU A 70 1.29 -13.17 -6.52
N ASN A 71 1.41 -14.47 -6.85
CA ASN A 71 0.43 -15.17 -7.67
C ASN A 71 -0.93 -15.24 -6.98
N ASN A 72 -0.97 -15.54 -5.68
CA ASN A 72 -2.21 -15.55 -4.91
C ASN A 72 -2.87 -14.15 -4.91
N ILE A 73 -2.09 -13.07 -4.75
CA ILE A 73 -2.61 -11.71 -4.82
C ILE A 73 -3.20 -11.43 -6.21
N LYS A 74 -2.49 -11.74 -7.29
CA LYS A 74 -2.97 -11.54 -8.67
C LYS A 74 -4.26 -12.30 -8.95
N ILE A 75 -4.37 -13.55 -8.51
CA ILE A 75 -5.59 -14.36 -8.67
C ILE A 75 -6.77 -13.69 -7.95
N ASN A 76 -6.58 -13.25 -6.71
CA ASN A 76 -7.65 -12.60 -5.95
C ASN A 76 -8.07 -11.26 -6.57
N ILE A 77 -7.11 -10.46 -7.07
CA ILE A 77 -7.38 -9.20 -7.79
C ILE A 77 -8.23 -9.49 -9.04
N ASN A 78 -7.83 -10.46 -9.86
CA ASN A 78 -8.54 -10.81 -11.10
C ASN A 78 -9.94 -11.39 -10.86
N ASN A 79 -10.13 -12.12 -9.75
CA ASN A 79 -11.44 -12.70 -9.40
C ASN A 79 -12.40 -11.65 -8.82
N TYR A 80 -11.87 -10.67 -8.09
CA TYR A 80 -12.68 -9.66 -7.39
C TYR A 80 -13.00 -8.45 -8.27
N PHE A 81 -11.99 -7.85 -8.91
CA PHE A 81 -12.19 -6.65 -9.72
C PHE A 81 -12.62 -7.00 -11.13
N LYS A 82 -13.55 -6.20 -11.67
CA LYS A 82 -13.97 -6.33 -13.06
C LYS A 82 -12.79 -6.05 -14.00
N PRO A 83 -12.65 -6.81 -15.12
CA PRO A 83 -11.61 -6.56 -16.12
C PRO A 83 -11.62 -5.12 -16.65
N GLU A 84 -12.79 -4.49 -16.72
CA GLU A 84 -12.97 -3.09 -17.12
C GLU A 84 -12.09 -2.14 -16.29
N LEU A 85 -12.08 -2.28 -14.95
CA LEU A 85 -11.24 -1.45 -14.09
C LEU A 85 -9.75 -1.78 -14.27
N LEU A 86 -9.42 -3.08 -14.27
CA LEU A 86 -8.03 -3.55 -14.34
C LEU A 86 -7.35 -3.11 -15.64
N ASN A 87 -8.07 -3.15 -16.76
CA ASN A 87 -7.55 -2.74 -18.07
C ASN A 87 -7.27 -1.23 -18.19
N ARG A 88 -7.73 -0.42 -17.24
CA ARG A 88 -7.46 1.03 -17.17
C ARG A 88 -6.31 1.38 -16.25
N LEU A 89 -5.88 0.45 -15.41
CA LEU A 89 -4.72 0.66 -14.56
C LEU A 89 -3.45 0.46 -15.40
N THR A 90 -2.57 1.46 -15.35
CA THR A 90 -1.29 1.38 -16.07
C THR A 90 -0.38 0.30 -15.51
N ASN A 91 -0.36 0.14 -14.17
CA ASN A 91 0.47 -0.85 -13.52
C ASN A 91 -0.12 -1.26 -12.17
N ILE A 92 0.11 -2.52 -11.78
CA ILE A 92 -0.26 -3.04 -10.46
C ILE A 92 1.02 -3.38 -9.71
N LEU A 93 1.31 -2.61 -8.66
CA LEU A 93 2.48 -2.82 -7.81
C LEU A 93 2.10 -3.70 -6.62
N ILE A 94 2.78 -4.83 -6.47
CA ILE A 94 2.64 -5.71 -5.30
C ILE A 94 3.77 -5.41 -4.33
N PHE A 95 3.41 -5.06 -3.09
CA PHE A 95 4.38 -4.74 -2.06
C PHE A 95 4.94 -6.01 -1.43
N ASN A 96 6.26 -6.07 -1.35
CA ASN A 96 6.94 -7.14 -0.63
C ASN A 96 6.71 -6.99 0.88
N PRO A 97 6.66 -8.11 1.62
CA PRO A 97 6.65 -8.09 3.08
C PRO A 97 7.87 -7.36 3.64
N LEU A 98 7.66 -6.68 4.77
CA LEU A 98 8.73 -5.97 5.47
C LEU A 98 9.79 -6.95 5.99
N THR A 99 11.04 -6.72 5.59
CA THR A 99 12.19 -7.42 6.16
C THR A 99 12.61 -6.78 7.49
N ILE A 100 13.40 -7.49 8.29
CA ILE A 100 13.97 -6.96 9.55
C ILE A 100 14.79 -5.69 9.25
N GLU A 101 15.58 -5.70 8.19
CA GLU A 101 16.36 -4.54 7.75
C GLU A 101 15.46 -3.36 7.38
N GLY A 102 14.39 -3.62 6.61
CA GLY A 102 13.40 -2.59 6.27
C GLY A 102 12.71 -2.01 7.51
N LEU A 103 12.38 -2.85 8.48
CA LEU A 103 11.78 -2.43 9.75
C LEU A 103 12.74 -1.56 10.58
N LEU A 104 14.03 -1.90 10.61
CA LEU A 104 15.07 -1.08 11.26
C LEU A 104 15.21 0.30 10.59
N LEU A 105 15.14 0.37 9.26
CA LEU A 105 15.16 1.65 8.53
C LEU A 105 13.94 2.50 8.87
N ILE A 106 12.75 1.91 8.89
CA ILE A 106 11.50 2.58 9.27
C ILE A 106 11.59 3.09 10.71
N PHE A 107 12.08 2.26 11.63
CA PHE A 107 12.28 2.64 13.03
C PHE A 107 13.23 3.84 13.14
N ASN A 108 14.38 3.81 12.47
CA ASN A 108 15.34 4.92 12.46
C ASN A 108 14.73 6.21 11.89
N LYS A 109 13.90 6.11 10.83
CA LYS A 109 13.17 7.24 10.27
C LYS A 109 12.28 7.90 11.33
N PHE A 110 11.45 7.13 12.03
CA PHE A 110 10.54 7.66 13.06
C PHE A 110 11.29 8.27 14.25
N ILE A 111 12.40 7.66 14.68
CA ILE A 111 13.26 8.22 15.72
C ILE A 111 13.80 9.58 15.31
N ASN A 112 14.25 9.73 14.06
CA ASN A 112 14.77 11.00 13.57
C ASN A 112 13.68 12.08 13.49
N GLU A 113 12.48 11.73 13.00
CA GLU A 113 11.33 12.64 13.01
C GLU A 113 10.99 13.10 14.43
N LEU A 114 11.05 12.19 15.41
CA LEU A 114 10.79 12.51 16.80
C LEU A 114 11.87 13.42 17.40
N LYS A 115 13.16 13.17 17.11
CA LYS A 115 14.26 14.07 17.51
C LYS A 115 14.07 15.48 16.98
N ILE A 116 13.68 15.62 15.70
CA ILE A 116 13.38 16.92 15.09
C ILE A 116 12.25 17.61 15.85
N LYS A 117 11.15 16.91 16.12
CA LYS A 117 10.02 17.47 16.89
C LYS A 117 10.39 17.90 18.30
N LEU A 118 11.26 17.16 18.99
CA LEU A 118 11.72 17.54 20.34
C LEU A 118 12.57 18.80 20.30
N TYR A 119 13.50 18.87 19.34
CA TYR A 119 14.35 20.04 19.13
C TYR A 119 13.51 21.29 18.84
N THR A 120 12.53 21.20 17.93
CA THR A 120 11.66 22.34 17.59
C THR A 120 10.81 22.82 18.75
N ASN A 121 10.50 21.94 19.72
CA ASN A 121 9.73 22.29 20.91
C ASN A 121 10.61 22.70 22.11
N ASN A 122 11.92 22.90 21.90
CA ASN A 122 12.91 23.22 22.93
C ASN A 122 12.93 22.21 24.09
N ILE A 123 12.59 20.95 23.81
CA ILE A 123 12.61 19.86 24.78
C ILE A 123 13.96 19.15 24.68
N ASN A 124 14.84 19.39 25.64
CA ASN A 124 16.16 18.77 25.73
C ASN A 124 16.06 17.34 26.27
N ILE A 125 15.61 16.39 25.45
CA ILE A 125 15.62 14.96 25.75
C ILE A 125 16.68 14.27 24.88
N ILE A 126 17.58 13.54 25.54
CA ILE A 126 18.56 12.68 24.88
C ILE A 126 17.92 11.30 24.69
N ILE A 127 17.75 10.89 23.44
CA ILE A 127 17.21 9.56 23.11
C ILE A 127 18.37 8.60 22.87
N TYR A 128 18.50 7.63 23.77
CA TYR A 128 19.42 6.51 23.62
C TYR A 128 18.68 5.29 23.07
N ILE A 129 19.21 4.69 22.00
CA ILE A 129 18.65 3.48 21.39
C ILE A 129 19.68 2.38 21.56
N ASN A 130 19.33 1.39 22.37
CA ASN A 130 20.15 0.21 22.51
C ASN A 130 19.98 -0.69 21.28
N LYS A 131 21.05 -0.90 20.51
CA LYS A 131 21.05 -1.79 19.34
C LYS A 131 20.95 -3.27 19.70
N ASN A 132 21.07 -3.63 20.98
CA ASN A 132 21.03 -5.01 21.47
C ASN A 132 19.63 -5.46 21.90
N ILE A 133 18.56 -4.76 21.52
CA ILE A 133 17.20 -5.26 21.75
C ILE A 133 17.04 -6.53 20.89
N LYS A 134 17.15 -7.68 21.55
CA LYS A 134 17.04 -9.03 20.98
C LYS A 134 15.75 -9.14 20.16
N TYR A 135 15.90 -9.59 18.92
CA TYR A 135 14.84 -10.26 18.17
C TYR A 135 14.70 -11.70 18.68
#